data_AF-R6MXQ8-F1
#
_entry.id   AF-R6MXQ8-F1
#
_cell.length_a   1.000
_cell.length_b   1.000
_cell.length_c   1.000
_cell.angle_alpha   90.00
_cell.angle_beta   90.00
_cell.angle_gamma   90.00
#
_symmetry.space_group_name_H-M   'P 1'
#
loop_
_entity.id
_entity.type
_entity.pdbx_description
1 polymer ?
#
loop_
_entity_poly.entity_id
_entity_poly.type
_entity_poly.pdbx_seq_one_letter_code
_entity_poly.pdbx_strand_id
1 'polypeptide(L)'
;MVMSTDSLKNDSRQKISPLFYMLDSKNKKAEIRTENYLKNITSAPSSSLSFESKAKVRQEFDSFKNMFILLGGLLCAVIGIIGILNFVNAVLTGIMSRKHEFAMLKSIGMTNRQLRRMLIYESLFYSVSSSVVSLITSVIFVVLTKRLFENIFWFFNGHFVILPVLLVAPVFIILSCIIPMLMYGNTEKQSVVDTLRDFV
;
A
#
# COMPACT_ATOMS: atom_id res chain seq x y z
N MET A 1 -32.65 -34.63 32.19
CA MET A 1 -31.44 -34.90 32.98
C MET A 1 -30.25 -34.45 32.14
N VAL A 2 -29.67 -33.27 32.43
CA VAL A 2 -28.55 -32.72 31.65
C VAL A 2 -27.26 -33.26 32.28
N MET A 3 -26.57 -34.13 31.56
CA MET A 3 -25.30 -34.72 31.98
C MET A 3 -24.17 -33.71 31.73
N SER A 4 -23.33 -33.46 32.74
CA SER A 4 -22.24 -32.48 32.60
C SER A 4 -21.17 -32.97 31.63
N THR A 5 -20.50 -32.04 30.96
CA THR A 5 -19.41 -32.34 30.02
C THR A 5 -18.28 -33.12 30.66
N ASP A 6 -18.04 -32.92 31.97
CA ASP A 6 -17.01 -33.64 32.73
C ASP A 6 -17.40 -35.10 33.00
N SER A 7 -18.67 -35.36 33.35
CA SER A 7 -19.19 -36.73 33.51
C SER A 7 -19.16 -37.50 32.20
N LEU A 8 -19.47 -36.82 31.08
CA LEU A 8 -19.47 -37.44 29.75
C LEU A 8 -18.06 -37.74 29.23
N LYS A 9 -17.09 -36.87 29.54
CA LYS A 9 -15.67 -37.07 29.21
C LYS A 9 -15.07 -38.25 29.98
N ASN A 10 -15.43 -38.40 31.25
CA ASN A 10 -14.97 -39.50 32.09
C ASN A 10 -15.56 -40.85 31.68
N ASP A 11 -16.83 -40.89 31.28
CA ASP A 11 -17.52 -42.13 30.90
C ASP A 11 -17.15 -42.58 29.47
N SER A 12 -17.04 -41.64 28.53
CA SER A 12 -16.78 -41.95 27.12
C SER A 12 -15.30 -42.13 26.78
N ARG A 13 -14.37 -41.72 27.66
CA ARG A 13 -12.90 -41.66 27.43
C ARG A 13 -12.48 -40.99 26.10
N GLN A 14 -13.37 -40.24 25.45
CA GLN A 14 -13.16 -39.60 24.16
C GLN A 14 -13.16 -38.07 24.29
N LYS A 15 -12.44 -37.41 23.36
CA LYS A 15 -12.31 -35.96 23.33
C LYS A 15 -13.61 -35.35 22.77
N ILE A 16 -14.42 -34.76 23.64
CA ILE A 16 -15.67 -34.09 23.28
C ILE A 16 -15.34 -32.96 22.29
N SER A 17 -15.96 -33.00 21.11
CA SER A 17 -15.80 -31.99 20.07
C SER A 17 -17.07 -31.14 19.97
N PRO A 18 -16.95 -29.79 19.96
CA PRO A 18 -18.12 -28.92 19.86
C PRO A 18 -18.80 -29.08 18.48
N LEU A 19 -20.13 -29.15 18.47
CA LEU A 19 -20.92 -29.22 17.26
C LEU A 19 -21.20 -27.80 16.74
N PHE A 20 -20.68 -27.49 15.55
CA PHE A 20 -20.87 -26.19 14.92
C PHE A 20 -22.03 -26.25 13.92
N TYR A 21 -23.05 -25.40 14.13
CA TYR A 21 -24.13 -25.20 13.17
C TYR A 21 -24.04 -23.83 12.50
N MET A 22 -23.97 -23.81 11.18
CA MET A 22 -24.08 -22.60 10.38
C MET A 22 -25.52 -22.43 9.91
N LEU A 23 -26.20 -21.39 10.38
CA LEU A 23 -27.56 -21.06 9.98
C LEU A 23 -27.50 -19.99 8.88
N ASP A 24 -28.05 -20.30 7.72
CA ASP A 24 -28.20 -19.34 6.64
C ASP A 24 -29.67 -18.93 6.48
N SER A 25 -29.96 -17.68 6.81
CA SER A 25 -31.30 -17.11 6.74
C SER A 25 -31.49 -16.42 5.39
N LYS A 26 -32.52 -16.83 4.63
CA LYS A 26 -32.84 -16.27 3.32
C LYS A 26 -33.21 -14.77 3.33
N ASN A 27 -33.62 -14.21 4.48
CA ASN A 27 -34.15 -12.83 4.58
C ASN A 27 -33.59 -12.07 5.79
N LYS A 28 -33.28 -10.78 5.62
CA LYS A 28 -32.74 -9.89 6.68
C LYS A 28 -33.63 -9.80 7.93
N LYS A 29 -34.96 -9.83 7.76
CA LYS A 29 -35.94 -9.85 8.88
C LYS A 29 -36.04 -11.19 9.60
N ALA A 30 -35.70 -12.28 8.93
CA ALA A 30 -35.64 -13.61 9.53
C ALA A 30 -34.31 -13.79 10.29
N GLU A 31 -33.22 -13.23 9.75
CA GLU A 31 -31.90 -13.22 10.39
C GLU A 31 -31.96 -12.55 11.77
N ILE A 32 -32.48 -11.32 11.84
CA ILE A 32 -32.63 -10.58 13.12
C ILE A 32 -33.48 -11.36 14.15
N ARG A 33 -34.53 -12.04 13.70
CA ARG A 33 -35.37 -12.87 14.60
C ARG A 33 -34.62 -14.08 15.13
N THR A 34 -33.89 -14.77 14.26
CA THR A 34 -33.06 -15.91 14.63
C THR A 34 -31.92 -15.49 15.56
N GLU A 35 -31.26 -14.36 15.31
CA GLU A 35 -30.22 -13.83 16.19
C GLU A 35 -30.74 -13.50 17.59
N ASN A 36 -31.91 -12.84 17.69
CA ASN A 36 -32.53 -12.54 18.97
C ASN A 36 -32.96 -13.81 19.72
N TYR A 37 -33.49 -14.80 19.01
CA TYR A 37 -33.87 -16.10 19.59
C TYR A 37 -32.64 -16.85 20.14
N LEU A 38 -31.56 -16.93 19.36
CA LEU A 38 -30.32 -17.57 19.77
C LEU A 38 -29.66 -16.83 20.94
N LYS A 39 -29.65 -15.48 20.92
CA LYS A 39 -29.14 -14.67 22.03
C LYS A 39 -29.88 -14.94 23.34
N ASN A 40 -31.21 -15.08 23.30
CA ASN A 40 -32.02 -15.34 24.49
C ASN A 40 -31.72 -16.73 25.10
N ILE A 41 -31.55 -17.76 24.27
CA ILE A 41 -31.29 -19.12 24.74
C ILE A 41 -29.85 -19.28 25.25
N THR A 42 -28.89 -18.61 24.62
CA THR A 42 -27.49 -18.57 25.05
C THR A 42 -27.27 -17.76 26.34
N SER A 43 -28.15 -16.80 26.65
CA SER A 43 -28.02 -15.96 27.87
C SER A 43 -28.50 -16.65 29.16
N ALA A 44 -29.07 -17.86 29.08
CA ALA A 44 -29.52 -18.60 30.25
C ALA A 44 -28.31 -19.16 31.06
N PRO A 45 -28.30 -19.07 32.41
CA PRO A 45 -27.15 -19.46 33.25
C PRO A 45 -26.69 -20.93 33.13
N SER A 46 -27.53 -21.80 32.60
CA SER A 46 -27.28 -23.24 32.43
C SER A 46 -26.98 -23.65 30.97
N SER A 47 -26.81 -22.69 30.06
CA SER A 47 -26.56 -22.94 28.65
C SER A 47 -25.09 -23.21 28.38
N SER A 48 -24.77 -24.41 27.88
CA SER A 48 -23.46 -24.74 27.28
C SER A 48 -23.31 -24.29 25.82
N LEU A 49 -24.33 -23.62 25.27
CA LEU A 49 -24.38 -23.16 23.88
C LEU A 49 -23.75 -21.79 23.74
N SER A 50 -22.75 -21.65 22.86
CA SER A 50 -22.23 -20.37 22.40
C SER A 50 -22.90 -19.97 21.08
N PHE A 51 -23.15 -18.67 20.91
CA PHE A 51 -23.72 -18.10 19.70
C PHE A 51 -22.82 -16.97 19.19
N GLU A 52 -22.40 -17.06 17.93
CA GLU A 52 -21.73 -15.98 17.21
C GLU A 52 -22.61 -15.46 16.08
N SER A 53 -22.91 -14.17 16.12
CA SER A 53 -23.67 -13.49 15.08
C SER A 53 -22.79 -13.22 13.86
N LYS A 54 -23.35 -13.44 12.66
CA LYS A 54 -22.70 -13.06 11.38
C LYS A 54 -22.40 -11.56 11.32
N ALA A 55 -23.24 -10.72 11.92
CA ALA A 55 -23.04 -9.27 11.95
C ALA A 55 -21.82 -8.87 12.79
N LYS A 56 -21.61 -9.53 13.94
CA LYS A 56 -20.45 -9.30 14.80
C LYS A 56 -19.16 -9.73 14.11
N VAL A 57 -19.15 -10.91 13.49
CA VAL A 57 -18.00 -11.40 12.70
C VAL A 57 -17.69 -10.45 11.54
N ARG A 58 -18.70 -9.99 10.77
CA ARG A 58 -18.49 -8.98 9.71
C ARG A 58 -17.90 -7.68 10.24
N GLN A 59 -18.38 -7.18 11.38
CA GLN A 59 -17.87 -5.95 11.99
C GLN A 59 -16.41 -6.08 12.46
N GLU A 60 -16.04 -7.22 13.04
CA GLU A 60 -14.66 -7.53 13.41
C GLU A 60 -13.75 -7.62 12.17
N PHE A 61 -14.21 -8.30 11.11
CA PHE A 61 -13.50 -8.35 9.82
C PHE A 61 -13.34 -6.97 9.17
N ASP A 62 -14.36 -6.11 9.21
CA ASP A 62 -14.28 -4.76 8.66
C ASP A 62 -13.34 -3.87 9.48
N SER A 63 -13.35 -4.02 10.81
CA SER A 63 -12.41 -3.31 11.70
C SER A 63 -10.97 -3.75 11.44
N PHE A 64 -10.74 -5.06 11.30
CA PHE A 64 -9.44 -5.62 10.96
C PHE A 64 -8.97 -5.11 9.59
N LYS A 65 -9.81 -5.16 8.56
CA LYS A 65 -9.52 -4.64 7.22
C LYS A 65 -9.17 -3.15 7.25
N ASN A 66 -9.95 -2.34 7.98
CA ASN A 66 -9.70 -0.91 8.11
C ASN A 66 -8.36 -0.62 8.79
N MET A 67 -7.98 -1.41 9.80
CA MET A 67 -6.66 -1.31 10.43
C MET A 67 -5.53 -1.49 9.40
N PHE A 68 -5.60 -2.52 8.54
CA PHE A 68 -4.59 -2.73 7.48
C PHE A 68 -4.59 -1.62 6.44
N ILE A 69 -5.76 -1.12 6.04
CA ILE A 69 -5.86 -0.02 5.07
C ILE A 69 -5.25 1.26 5.65
N LEU A 70 -5.53 1.58 6.91
CA LEU A 70 -4.99 2.76 7.58
C LEU A 70 -3.47 2.67 7.78
N LEU A 71 -2.99 1.57 8.37
CA LEU A 71 -1.55 1.38 8.61
C LEU A 71 -0.77 1.26 7.31
N GLY A 72 -1.24 0.43 6.38
CA GLY A 72 -0.63 0.24 5.07
C GLY A 72 -0.66 1.52 4.24
N GLY A 73 -1.77 2.27 4.28
CA GLY A 73 -1.91 3.56 3.61
C GLY A 73 -0.95 4.61 4.16
N LEU A 74 -0.80 4.72 5.47
CA LEU A 74 0.13 5.65 6.11
C LEU A 74 1.58 5.32 5.76
N LEU A 75 1.97 4.04 5.85
CA LEU A 75 3.32 3.60 5.48
C LEU A 75 3.61 3.85 4.00
N CYS A 76 2.64 3.57 3.13
CA CYS A 76 2.76 3.86 1.69
C CYS A 76 2.96 5.36 1.44
N ALA A 77 2.21 6.22 2.12
CA ALA A 77 2.35 7.66 2.00
C ALA A 77 3.74 8.15 2.44
N VAL A 78 4.24 7.68 3.60
CA VAL A 78 5.57 8.05 4.11
C VAL A 78 6.67 7.61 3.15
N ILE A 79 6.66 6.35 2.71
CA ILE A 79 7.65 5.83 1.75
C ILE A 79 7.57 6.57 0.41
N GLY A 80 6.35 6.91 -0.03
CA GLY A 80 6.13 7.72 -1.23
C GLY A 80 6.78 9.10 -1.14
N ILE A 81 6.61 9.80 -0.02
CA ILE A 81 7.25 11.10 0.22
C ILE A 81 8.77 10.98 0.22
N ILE A 82 9.32 9.99 0.93
CA ILE A 82 10.76 9.72 0.96
C ILE A 82 11.30 9.44 -0.45
N GLY A 83 10.58 8.64 -1.24
CA GLY A 83 10.93 8.35 -2.63
C GLY A 83 10.99 9.59 -3.51
N ILE A 84 9.99 10.48 -3.39
CA ILE A 84 9.96 11.76 -4.12
C ILE A 84 11.15 12.64 -3.73
N LEU A 85 11.44 12.77 -2.43
CA LEU A 85 12.58 13.56 -1.94
C LEU A 85 13.91 13.01 -2.46
N ASN A 86 14.10 11.69 -2.42
CA ASN A 86 15.30 11.05 -2.96
C ASN A 86 15.45 11.29 -4.46
N PHE A 87 14.35 11.20 -5.21
CA PHE A 87 14.37 11.48 -6.64
C PHE A 87 14.76 12.94 -6.94
N VAL A 88 14.17 13.91 -6.21
CA VAL A 88 14.53 15.33 -6.33
C VAL A 88 16.01 15.55 -6.03
N ASN A 89 16.51 14.97 -4.93
CA ASN A 89 17.91 15.11 -4.51
C ASN A 89 18.87 14.50 -5.54
N ALA A 90 18.52 13.36 -6.14
CA ALA A 90 19.33 12.74 -7.18
C ALA A 90 19.42 13.61 -8.44
N VAL A 91 18.30 14.17 -8.92
CA VAL A 91 18.26 15.06 -10.08
C VAL A 91 19.05 16.35 -9.80
N LEU A 92 18.85 16.94 -8.61
CA LEU A 92 19.58 18.13 -8.16
C LEU A 92 21.09 17.92 -8.18
N THR A 93 21.54 16.81 -7.58
CA THR A 93 22.96 16.46 -7.50
C THR A 93 23.53 16.24 -8.90
N GLY A 94 22.80 15.56 -9.79
CA GLY A 94 23.20 15.35 -11.18
C GLY A 94 23.32 16.63 -12.00
N ILE A 95 22.47 17.63 -11.74
CA ILE A 95 22.56 18.95 -12.37
C ILE A 95 23.76 19.73 -11.82
N MET A 96 23.94 19.74 -10.50
CA MET A 96 25.02 20.51 -9.85
C MET A 96 26.40 20.00 -10.26
N SER A 97 26.58 18.68 -10.35
CA SER A 97 27.82 18.05 -10.79
C SER A 97 28.22 18.45 -12.22
N ARG A 98 27.24 18.69 -13.11
CA ARG A 98 27.45 19.03 -14.54
C ARG A 98 27.31 20.51 -14.85
N LYS A 99 27.30 21.37 -13.84
CA LYS A 99 27.15 22.83 -14.01
C LYS A 99 28.24 23.43 -14.92
N HIS A 100 29.48 22.94 -14.83
CA HIS A 100 30.59 23.38 -15.68
C HIS A 100 30.39 23.01 -17.16
N GLU A 101 29.94 21.80 -17.45
CA GLU A 101 29.62 21.36 -18.81
C GLU A 101 28.52 22.23 -19.43
N PHE A 102 27.47 22.54 -18.65
CA PHE A 102 26.39 23.42 -19.08
C PHE A 102 26.87 24.85 -19.35
N ALA A 103 27.78 25.37 -18.54
CA ALA A 103 28.38 26.69 -18.78
C ALA A 103 29.21 26.71 -20.07
N MET A 104 30.00 25.66 -20.33
CA MET A 104 30.78 25.51 -21.56
C MET A 104 29.87 25.44 -22.80
N LEU A 105 28.80 24.64 -22.74
CA LEU A 105 27.82 24.52 -23.83
C LEU A 105 27.12 25.85 -24.12
N LYS A 106 26.80 26.64 -23.09
CA LYS A 106 26.24 28.00 -23.27
C LYS A 106 27.24 28.93 -23.95
N SER A 107 28.53 28.86 -23.61
CA SER A 107 29.57 29.67 -24.26
C SER A 107 29.75 29.36 -25.74
N ILE A 108 29.43 28.13 -26.18
CA ILE A 108 29.46 27.71 -27.60
C ILE A 108 28.15 28.08 -28.33
N GLY A 109 27.16 28.67 -27.63
CA GLY A 109 25.92 29.19 -28.20
C GLY A 109 24.67 28.35 -27.90
N MET A 110 24.74 27.36 -27.00
CA MET A 110 23.56 26.58 -26.64
C MET A 110 22.55 27.44 -25.87
N THR A 111 21.32 27.48 -26.36
CA THR A 111 20.25 28.27 -25.74
C THR A 111 19.71 27.60 -24.46
N ASN A 112 19.20 28.40 -23.52
CA ASN A 112 18.55 27.87 -22.29
C ASN A 112 17.39 26.91 -22.60
N ARG A 113 16.69 27.10 -23.73
CA ARG A 113 15.61 26.20 -24.19
C ARG A 113 16.12 24.83 -24.60
N GLN A 114 17.28 24.76 -25.27
CA GLN A 114 17.91 23.48 -25.66
C GLN A 114 18.38 22.72 -24.43
N LEU A 115 19.01 23.41 -23.46
CA LEU A 115 19.44 22.80 -22.20
C LEU A 115 18.26 22.22 -21.41
N ARG A 116 17.16 22.97 -21.30
CA ARG A 116 15.94 22.50 -20.61
C ARG A 116 15.33 21.26 -21.28
N ARG A 117 15.29 21.23 -22.62
CA ARG A 117 14.79 20.04 -23.35
C ARG A 117 15.66 18.81 -23.09
N MET A 118 16.98 18.96 -23.11
CA MET A 118 17.92 17.87 -22.80
C MET A 118 17.65 17.30 -21.40
N LEU A 119 17.55 18.15 -20.38
CA LEU A 119 17.30 17.71 -19.00
C LEU A 119 15.95 16.99 -18.83
N ILE A 120 14.91 17.44 -19.55
CA ILE A 120 13.61 16.77 -19.57
C ILE A 120 13.74 15.37 -20.19
N TYR A 121 14.43 15.23 -21.32
CA TYR A 121 14.63 13.93 -21.95
C TYR A 121 15.42 12.96 -21.08
N GLU A 122 16.47 13.44 -20.41
CA GLU A 122 17.24 12.63 -19.48
C GLU A 122 16.37 12.15 -18.31
N SER A 123 15.60 13.06 -17.72
CA SER A 123 14.71 12.73 -16.59
C SER A 123 13.59 11.78 -16.99
N LEU A 124 13.04 11.94 -18.20
CA LEU A 124 12.07 11.02 -18.76
C LEU A 124 12.67 9.63 -18.98
N PHE A 125 13.90 9.55 -19.48
CA PHE A 125 14.59 8.26 -19.66
C PHE A 125 14.80 7.53 -18.33
N TYR A 126 15.22 8.25 -17.29
CA TYR A 126 15.31 7.71 -15.92
C TYR A 126 13.95 7.25 -15.38
N SER A 127 12.90 8.04 -15.59
CA SER A 127 11.54 7.72 -15.12
C SER A 127 10.95 6.48 -15.81
N VAL A 128 11.12 6.38 -17.13
CA VAL A 128 10.63 5.25 -17.92
C VAL A 128 11.39 3.97 -17.56
N SER A 129 12.73 4.03 -17.51
CA SER A 129 13.54 2.87 -17.13
C SER A 129 13.22 2.39 -15.70
N SER A 130 13.08 3.31 -14.76
CA SER A 130 12.67 2.99 -13.39
C SER A 130 11.27 2.39 -13.34
N SER A 131 10.30 2.94 -14.09
CA SER A 131 8.93 2.41 -14.13
C SER A 131 8.87 0.97 -14.63
N VAL A 132 9.65 0.62 -15.66
CA VAL A 132 9.73 -0.75 -16.18
C VAL A 132 10.28 -1.69 -15.11
N VAL A 133 11.37 -1.32 -14.44
CA VAL A 133 11.97 -2.12 -13.35
C VAL A 133 11.00 -2.29 -12.18
N SER A 134 10.27 -1.23 -11.82
CA SER A 134 9.27 -1.29 -10.76
C SER A 134 8.11 -2.22 -11.10
N LEU A 135 7.63 -2.21 -12.35
CA LEU A 135 6.57 -3.12 -12.80
C LEU A 135 7.01 -4.59 -12.71
N ILE A 136 8.21 -4.91 -13.18
CA ILE A 136 8.77 -6.27 -13.10
C ILE A 136 8.88 -6.70 -11.63
N THR A 137 9.47 -5.85 -10.78
CA THR A 137 9.63 -6.13 -9.35
C THR A 137 8.27 -6.31 -8.65
N SER A 138 7.26 -5.52 -9.03
CA SER A 138 5.90 -5.63 -8.48
C SER A 138 5.27 -7.00 -8.78
N VAL A 139 5.38 -7.48 -10.01
CA VAL A 139 4.86 -8.81 -10.40
C VAL A 139 5.53 -9.92 -9.58
N ILE A 140 6.86 -9.84 -9.42
CA ILE A 140 7.62 -10.80 -8.60
C ILE A 140 7.12 -10.79 -7.16
N PHE A 141 6.91 -9.60 -6.59
CA PHE A 141 6.45 -9.45 -5.21
C PHE A 141 5.07 -10.08 -5.00
N VAL A 142 4.14 -9.85 -5.93
CA VAL A 142 2.77 -10.43 -5.88
C VAL A 142 2.81 -11.96 -5.91
N VAL A 143 3.62 -12.55 -6.80
CA VAL A 143 3.78 -14.01 -6.88
C VAL A 143 4.42 -14.56 -5.62
N LEU A 144 5.43 -13.86 -5.08
CA LEU A 144 6.12 -14.26 -3.85
C LEU A 144 5.17 -14.22 -2.64
N THR A 145 4.45 -13.12 -2.44
CA THR A 145 3.47 -13.00 -1.35
C THR A 145 2.39 -14.07 -1.47
N LYS A 146 1.89 -14.35 -2.69
CA LYS A 146 0.94 -15.45 -2.89
C LYS A 146 1.51 -16.78 -2.39
N ARG A 147 2.71 -17.17 -2.85
CA ARG A 147 3.34 -18.44 -2.47
C ARG A 147 3.60 -18.56 -0.96
N LEU A 148 3.99 -17.47 -0.31
CA LEU A 148 4.28 -17.47 1.13
C LEU A 148 3.00 -17.57 1.98
N PHE A 149 1.94 -16.87 1.59
CA PHE A 149 0.71 -16.79 2.38
C PHE A 149 -0.31 -17.87 2.06
N GLU A 150 -0.25 -18.50 0.88
CA GLU A 150 -1.13 -19.62 0.49
C GLU A 150 -1.04 -20.81 1.46
N ASN A 151 0.12 -21.03 2.08
CA ASN A 151 0.32 -22.08 3.08
C ASN A 151 -0.21 -21.71 4.48
N ILE A 152 -0.41 -20.42 4.77
CA ILE A 152 -0.81 -19.94 6.10
C ILE A 152 -2.31 -19.62 6.14
N PHE A 153 -2.86 -19.06 5.06
CA PHE A 153 -4.26 -18.62 5.00
C PHE A 153 -4.91 -19.04 3.67
N TRP A 154 -5.77 -20.05 3.72
CA TRP A 154 -6.55 -20.56 2.57
C TRP A 154 -7.46 -19.51 1.91
N PHE A 155 -7.79 -18.41 2.60
CA PHE A 155 -8.61 -17.31 2.06
C PHE A 155 -7.81 -16.16 1.44
N PHE A 156 -6.47 -16.21 1.47
CA PHE A 156 -5.63 -15.12 0.96
C PHE A 156 -5.52 -15.21 -0.57
N ASN A 157 -6.47 -14.58 -1.25
CA ASN A 157 -6.46 -14.50 -2.71
C ASN A 157 -5.71 -13.23 -3.14
N GLY A 158 -4.53 -13.39 -3.74
CA GLY A 158 -3.71 -12.29 -4.24
C GLY A 158 -4.32 -11.65 -5.48
N HIS A 159 -5.26 -10.71 -5.31
CA HIS A 159 -5.82 -9.96 -6.42
C HIS A 159 -4.87 -8.83 -6.81
N PHE A 160 -4.40 -8.85 -8.05
CA PHE A 160 -3.66 -7.72 -8.61
C PHE A 160 -4.62 -6.57 -8.91
N VAL A 161 -4.62 -5.55 -8.07
CA VAL A 161 -5.44 -4.34 -8.28
C VAL A 161 -4.63 -3.37 -9.14
N ILE A 162 -5.00 -3.24 -10.41
CA ILE A 162 -4.32 -2.41 -11.42
C ILE A 162 -4.55 -0.90 -11.17
N LEU A 163 -5.64 -0.57 -10.48
CA LEU A 163 -6.12 0.79 -10.24
C LEU A 163 -5.07 1.73 -9.59
N PRO A 164 -4.38 1.36 -8.49
CA PRO A 164 -3.33 2.20 -7.92
C PRO A 164 -2.12 2.40 -8.86
N VAL A 165 -1.74 1.39 -9.64
CA VAL A 165 -0.63 1.50 -10.60
C VAL A 165 -0.96 2.54 -11.68
N LEU A 166 -2.19 2.49 -12.19
CA LEU A 166 -2.68 3.43 -13.20
C LEU A 166 -2.72 4.88 -12.69
N LEU A 167 -3.01 5.10 -11.40
CA LEU A 167 -3.03 6.43 -10.80
C LEU A 167 -1.62 6.99 -10.52
N VAL A 168 -0.69 6.14 -10.11
CA VAL A 168 0.67 6.58 -9.71
C VAL A 168 1.56 6.85 -10.92
N ALA A 169 1.41 6.09 -12.01
CA ALA A 169 2.20 6.26 -13.24
C ALA A 169 2.17 7.70 -13.81
N PRO A 170 1.01 8.34 -14.05
CA PRO A 170 0.98 9.71 -14.56
C PRO A 170 1.56 10.71 -13.56
N VAL A 171 1.37 10.49 -12.25
CA VAL A 171 1.94 11.36 -11.20
C VAL A 171 3.47 11.35 -11.25
N PHE A 172 4.10 10.18 -11.41
CA PHE A 172 5.55 10.08 -11.55
C PHE A 172 6.07 10.76 -12.82
N ILE A 173 5.41 10.56 -13.96
CA ILE A 173 5.79 11.22 -15.23
C ILE A 173 5.69 12.75 -15.10
N ILE A 174 4.62 13.25 -14.48
CA ILE A 174 4.43 14.68 -14.21
C ILE A 174 5.55 15.19 -13.31
N LEU A 175 5.86 14.51 -12.21
CA LEU A 175 6.98 14.84 -11.30
C LEU A 175 8.32 14.90 -12.05
N SER A 176 8.62 13.89 -12.87
CA SER A 176 9.85 13.82 -13.66
C SER A 176 10.00 14.96 -14.67
N CYS A 177 8.89 15.54 -15.14
CA CYS A 177 8.90 16.69 -16.04
C CYS A 177 8.96 18.03 -15.27
N ILE A 178 8.24 18.14 -14.14
CA ILE A 178 8.17 19.35 -13.32
C ILE A 178 9.49 19.65 -12.61
N ILE A 179 10.17 18.64 -12.05
CA ILE A 179 11.39 18.84 -11.26
C ILE A 179 12.50 19.53 -12.06
N PRO A 180 12.87 19.08 -13.29
CA PRO A 180 13.84 19.78 -14.13
C PRO A 180 13.40 21.20 -14.51
N MET A 181 12.10 21.43 -14.70
CA MET A 181 11.57 22.76 -15.01
C MET A 181 11.72 23.74 -13.84
N LEU A 182 11.35 23.32 -12.63
CA LEU A 182 11.43 24.15 -11.42
C LEU A 182 12.88 24.44 -11.04
N MET A 183 13.75 23.43 -11.12
CA MET A 183 15.15 23.58 -10.74
C MET A 183 15.88 24.52 -11.69
N TYR A 184 15.69 24.38 -13.01
CA TYR A 184 16.34 25.27 -13.97
C TYR A 184 15.89 26.73 -13.82
N GLY A 185 14.60 26.97 -13.52
CA GLY A 185 14.08 28.32 -13.26
C GLY A 185 14.61 28.95 -11.97
N ASN A 186 14.96 28.14 -10.96
CA ASN A 186 15.60 28.62 -9.73
C ASN A 186 17.12 28.74 -9.85
N THR A 187 17.79 27.96 -10.72
CA THR A 187 19.21 28.14 -11.01
C THR A 187 19.48 29.45 -11.74
N GLU A 188 18.51 29.99 -12.50
CA GLU A 188 18.59 31.36 -13.04
C GLU A 188 18.50 32.47 -11.96
N LYS A 189 17.96 32.16 -10.77
CA LYS A 189 17.84 33.11 -9.65
C LYS A 189 18.99 33.07 -8.66
N GLN A 190 19.79 32.00 -8.65
CA GLN A 190 21.06 32.02 -7.94
C GLN A 190 22.05 32.81 -8.78
N SER A 191 22.20 34.07 -8.39
CA SER A 191 23.22 34.97 -8.88
C SER A 191 24.55 34.23 -9.03
N VAL A 192 25.23 34.42 -10.17
CA VAL A 192 26.61 33.97 -10.40
C VAL A 192 27.53 34.41 -9.23
N VAL A 193 27.17 35.50 -8.54
CA VAL A 193 27.86 36.02 -7.36
C VAL A 193 27.72 35.09 -6.13
N ASP A 194 26.59 34.45 -5.89
CA ASP A 194 26.46 33.49 -4.77
C ASP A 194 27.23 32.20 -5.05
N THR A 195 27.26 31.77 -6.33
CA THR A 195 28.09 30.62 -6.73
C THR A 195 29.58 30.91 -6.56
N LEU A 196 30.03 32.16 -6.64
CA LEU A 196 31.44 32.54 -6.40
C LEU A 196 31.73 32.79 -4.91
N ARG A 197 30.72 33.17 -4.11
CA ARG A 197 30.89 33.46 -2.68
C ARG A 197 30.98 32.21 -1.81
N ASP A 198 30.46 31.08 -2.27
CA ASP A 198 30.62 29.78 -1.58
C ASP A 198 32.04 29.17 -1.76
N PHE A 199 32.93 29.81 -2.52
CA PHE A 199 34.31 29.34 -2.77
C PHE A 199 35.40 30.31 -2.28
N VAL A 200 35.06 31.32 -1.48
CA VAL A 200 36.02 32.15 -0.72
C VAL A 200 35.81 31.91 0.76
#